data_AF-A0A3B8W8H3-F1
#
_entry.id   AF-A0A3B8W8H3-F1
#
_cell.length_a   1.000
_cell.length_b   1.000
_cell.length_c   1.000
_cell.angle_alpha   90.00
_cell.angle_beta   90.00
_cell.angle_gamma   90.00
#
_symmetry.space_group_name_H-M   'P 1'
#
loop_
_entity.id
_entity.type
_entity.pdbx_description
1 polymer ?
#
loop_
_entity_poly.entity_id
_entity_poly.type
_entity_poly.pdbx_seq_one_letter_code
_entity_poly.pdbx_strand_id
1 'polypeptide(L)'
;MRDQPFNPADIHKAIVEQQKIQDRKKLMVNGVLLLLLLAAPFVMYPVFLMKILCFALFAVAFNLLFGFTGLLSFGHAAFLASGGYTTGYLLSNFSGLTTEMGIIAGTATATLLGLAFALLSIRRQGIYFAMVTLALAQLVFFFFVQSEFTGGEDGMHGIPRGELFGLI
;
A
#
# COMPACT_ATOMS: atom_id res chain seq x y z
N MET A 1 10.48 10.54 57.99
CA MET A 1 10.17 10.52 56.55
C MET A 1 9.45 9.21 56.32
N ARG A 2 8.11 9.23 56.21
CA ARG A 2 7.30 8.01 56.30
C ARG A 2 7.53 7.17 55.05
N ASP A 3 8.08 5.99 55.25
CA ASP A 3 8.04 4.89 54.29
C ASP A 3 6.56 4.50 54.14
N GLN A 4 5.85 5.17 53.23
CA GLN A 4 4.53 4.70 52.80
C GLN A 4 4.74 3.30 52.20
N PRO A 5 4.06 2.26 52.70
CA PRO A 5 4.19 0.93 52.12
C PRO A 5 3.78 1.03 50.65
N PHE A 6 4.71 0.72 49.77
CA PHE A 6 4.53 0.77 48.32
C PHE A 6 3.45 -0.27 47.95
N ASN A 7 2.20 0.19 47.86
CA ASN A 7 1.03 -0.65 47.68
C ASN A 7 0.89 -1.02 46.19
N PRO A 8 0.89 -2.32 45.84
CA PRO A 8 0.75 -2.77 44.45
C PRO A 8 -0.49 -2.20 43.73
N ALA A 9 -1.57 -1.93 44.48
CA ALA A 9 -2.81 -1.39 43.93
C ALA A 9 -2.65 0.05 43.41
N ASP A 10 -1.80 0.87 44.01
CA ASP A 10 -1.61 2.27 43.60
C ASP A 10 -0.69 2.38 42.38
N ILE A 11 0.26 1.45 42.23
CA ILE A 11 1.06 1.29 41.02
C ILE A 11 0.17 0.87 39.85
N HIS A 12 -0.72 -0.10 40.05
CA HIS A 12 -1.62 -0.57 39.00
C HIS A 12 -2.54 0.57 38.52
N LYS A 13 -3.10 1.37 39.44
CA LYS A 13 -3.89 2.55 39.10
C LYS A 13 -3.08 3.58 38.29
N ALA A 14 -1.84 3.86 38.70
CA ALA A 14 -0.96 4.78 37.99
C ALA A 14 -0.61 4.28 36.57
N ILE A 15 -0.34 2.98 36.39
CA ILE A 15 -0.09 2.38 35.06
C ILE A 15 -1.33 2.49 34.17
N VAL A 16 -2.51 2.13 34.69
CA VAL A 16 -3.78 2.21 33.95
C VAL A 16 -4.10 3.66 33.56
N GLU A 17 -3.84 4.62 34.45
CA GLU A 17 -4.05 6.05 34.17
C GLU A 17 -3.07 6.58 33.12
N GLN A 18 -1.80 6.21 33.19
CA GLN A 18 -0.78 6.55 32.18
C GLN A 18 -1.12 5.93 30.81
N GLN A 19 -1.57 4.67 30.77
CA GLN A 19 -2.05 4.02 29.54
C GLN A 19 -3.23 4.78 28.94
N LYS A 20 -4.23 5.14 29.75
CA LYS A 20 -5.42 5.88 29.29
C LYS A 20 -5.06 7.26 28.72
N ILE A 21 -4.08 7.94 29.32
CA ILE A 21 -3.56 9.22 28.80
C ILE A 21 -2.81 9.01 27.47
N GLN A 22 -1.98 7.97 27.36
CA GLN A 22 -1.30 7.64 26.11
C GLN A 22 -2.28 7.27 24.99
N ASP A 23 -3.30 6.47 25.29
CA ASP A 23 -4.31 6.06 24.31
C ASP A 23 -5.17 7.23 23.84
N ARG A 24 -5.55 8.14 24.76
CA ARG A 24 -6.20 9.40 24.38
C ARG A 24 -5.31 10.27 23.50
N LYS A 25 -4.02 10.40 23.82
CA LYS A 25 -3.06 11.14 22.98
C LYS A 25 -2.95 10.52 21.59
N LYS A 26 -2.83 9.18 21.49
CA LYS A 26 -2.81 8.47 20.21
C LYS A 26 -4.09 8.70 19.40
N LEU A 27 -5.26 8.59 20.04
CA LEU A 27 -6.55 8.85 19.40
C LEU A 27 -6.65 10.29 18.89
N MET A 28 -6.21 11.28 19.69
CA MET A 28 -6.20 12.68 19.27
C MET A 28 -5.25 12.93 18.10
N VAL A 29 -4.03 12.38 18.15
CA VAL A 29 -3.06 12.49 17.05
C VAL A 29 -3.61 11.85 15.78
N ASN A 30 -4.16 10.64 15.87
CA ASN A 30 -4.77 9.96 14.73
C ASN A 30 -5.95 10.75 14.15
N GLY A 31 -6.79 11.33 15.01
CA GLY A 31 -7.91 12.18 14.59
C GLY A 31 -7.46 13.44 13.85
N VAL A 32 -6.41 14.11 14.34
CA VAL A 32 -5.82 15.28 13.67
C VAL A 32 -5.21 14.88 12.32
N LEU A 33 -4.53 13.73 12.26
CA LEU A 33 -3.93 13.21 11.02
C LEU A 33 -5.00 12.89 9.97
N LEU A 34 -6.11 12.29 10.37
CA LEU A 34 -7.24 12.00 9.48
C LEU A 34 -7.90 13.28 8.94
N LEU A 35 -8.09 14.28 9.81
CA LEU A 35 -8.61 15.59 9.40
C LEU A 35 -7.69 16.28 8.38
N LEU A 36 -6.38 16.23 8.61
CA LEU A 36 -5.40 16.79 7.69
C LEU A 36 -5.39 16.04 6.34
N LEU A 37 -5.56 14.72 6.35
CA LEU A 37 -5.68 13.91 5.14
C LEU A 37 -6.93 14.25 4.32
N LEU A 38 -8.07 14.48 4.99
CA LEU A 38 -9.33 14.90 4.36
C LEU A 38 -9.24 16.33 3.80
N ALA A 39 -8.48 17.22 4.45
CA ALA A 39 -8.27 18.59 4.00
C ALA A 39 -7.21 18.70 2.87
N ALA A 40 -6.29 17.75 2.79
CA ALA A 40 -5.19 17.72 1.81
C ALA A 40 -5.61 17.93 0.33
N PRO A 41 -6.68 17.27 -0.20
CA PRO A 41 -7.08 17.45 -1.60
C PRO A 41 -7.57 18.87 -1.93
N PHE A 42 -7.97 19.67 -0.95
CA PHE A 42 -8.44 21.04 -1.16
C PHE A 42 -7.31 22.07 -1.18
N VAL A 43 -6.15 21.74 -0.62
CA VAL A 43 -5.00 22.65 -0.47
C VAL A 43 -3.87 22.32 -1.45
N MET A 44 -3.74 21.04 -1.82
CA MET A 44 -2.63 20.54 -2.64
C MET A 44 -3.06 20.19 -4.07
N TYR A 45 -2.14 20.31 -5.03
CA TYR A 45 -2.36 19.88 -6.40
C TYR A 45 -2.73 18.37 -6.45
N PRO A 46 -3.91 17.98 -6.97
CA PRO A 46 -4.44 16.62 -6.83
C PRO A 46 -3.54 15.51 -7.38
N VAL A 47 -2.86 15.76 -8.51
CA VAL A 47 -1.96 14.77 -9.13
C VAL A 47 -0.72 14.54 -8.26
N PHE A 48 -0.22 15.59 -7.61
CA PHE A 48 0.92 15.48 -6.70
C PHE A 48 0.52 14.72 -5.44
N LEU A 49 -0.64 15.05 -4.87
CA LEU A 49 -1.18 14.34 -3.71
C LEU A 49 -1.40 12.85 -4.00
N MET A 50 -1.96 12.50 -5.17
CA MET A 50 -2.17 11.12 -5.59
C MET A 50 -0.86 10.33 -5.62
N LYS A 51 0.22 10.90 -6.18
CA LYS A 51 1.54 10.25 -6.19
C LYS A 51 2.06 9.99 -4.77
N ILE A 52 1.92 10.96 -3.86
CA ILE A 52 2.29 10.79 -2.46
C ILE A 52 1.49 9.65 -1.81
N LEU A 53 0.18 9.61 -2.01
CA LEU A 53 -0.68 8.58 -1.46
C LEU A 53 -0.33 7.18 -2.00
N CYS A 54 -0.02 7.06 -3.29
CA CYS A 54 0.45 5.81 -3.88
C CYS A 54 1.76 5.33 -3.26
N PHE A 55 2.76 6.22 -3.10
CA PHE A 55 4.03 5.86 -2.45
C PHE A 55 3.85 5.57 -0.95
N ALA A 56 2.95 6.29 -0.27
CA ALA A 56 2.62 6.01 1.13
C ALA A 56 1.98 4.63 1.29
N LEU A 57 1.02 4.27 0.42
CA LEU A 57 0.42 2.94 0.41
C LEU A 57 1.47 1.86 0.13
N PHE A 58 2.37 2.10 -0.81
CA PHE A 58 3.49 1.21 -1.10
C PHE A 58 4.42 1.01 0.11
N ALA A 59 4.78 2.10 0.79
CA ALA A 59 5.60 2.06 2.00
C ALA A 59 4.90 1.30 3.15
N VAL A 60 3.59 1.49 3.31
CA VAL A 60 2.78 0.75 4.28
C VAL A 60 2.74 -0.74 3.95
N ALA A 61 2.53 -1.12 2.69
CA ALA A 61 2.54 -2.52 2.27
C ALA A 61 3.90 -3.18 2.54
N PHE A 62 4.99 -2.49 2.20
CA PHE A 62 6.34 -2.94 2.49
C PHE A 62 6.61 -3.07 3.99
N ASN A 63 6.21 -2.08 4.79
CA ASN A 63 6.34 -2.11 6.24
C ASN A 63 5.48 -3.21 6.87
N LEU A 64 4.32 -3.53 6.30
CA LEU A 64 3.49 -4.61 6.80
C LEU A 64 4.17 -5.96 6.60
N LEU A 65 4.80 -6.19 5.45
CA LEU A 65 5.57 -7.42 5.24
C LEU A 65 6.82 -7.43 6.12
N PHE A 66 7.68 -6.41 6.02
CA PHE A 66 8.96 -6.37 6.71
C PHE A 66 8.82 -6.25 8.23
N GLY A 67 7.91 -5.39 8.71
CA GLY A 67 7.71 -5.12 10.12
C GLY A 67 7.06 -6.26 10.90
N PHE A 68 6.16 -7.04 10.28
CA PHE A 68 5.53 -8.18 10.96
C PHE A 68 6.25 -9.51 10.73
N THR A 69 6.86 -9.73 9.56
CA THR A 69 7.49 -11.02 9.22
C THR A 69 9.01 -11.01 9.29
N GLY A 70 9.64 -9.82 9.31
CA GLY A 70 11.10 -9.68 9.20
C GLY A 70 11.66 -9.99 7.80
N LEU A 71 10.81 -10.27 6.81
CA LEU A 71 11.22 -10.61 5.46
C LEU A 71 11.26 -9.37 4.56
N LEU A 72 12.43 -9.12 3.96
CA LEU A 72 12.64 -8.04 3.01
C LEU A 72 12.23 -8.49 1.59
N SER A 73 11.18 -7.89 1.00
CA SER A 73 10.74 -8.17 -0.38
C SER A 73 10.92 -6.97 -1.30
N PHE A 74 11.70 -7.15 -2.38
CA PHE A 74 11.83 -6.18 -3.46
C PHE A 74 10.78 -6.39 -4.57
N GLY A 75 9.86 -7.35 -4.39
CA GLY A 75 8.83 -7.70 -5.37
C GLY A 75 7.66 -6.71 -5.46
N HIS A 76 7.48 -5.84 -4.48
CA HIS A 76 6.28 -4.98 -4.36
C HIS A 76 6.01 -4.11 -5.59
N ALA A 77 7.07 -3.65 -6.28
CA ALA A 77 6.93 -2.84 -7.49
C ALA A 77 6.23 -3.60 -8.62
N ALA A 78 6.43 -4.92 -8.72
CA ALA A 78 5.79 -5.75 -9.73
C ALA A 78 4.26 -5.80 -9.53
N PHE A 79 3.79 -5.87 -8.29
CA PHE A 79 2.35 -5.88 -7.98
C PHE A 79 1.69 -4.52 -8.24
N LEU A 80 2.39 -3.44 -7.89
CA LEU A 80 1.94 -2.08 -8.17
C LEU A 80 1.84 -1.84 -9.69
N ALA A 81 2.85 -2.29 -10.44
CA ALA A 81 2.86 -2.19 -11.89
C ALA A 81 1.75 -3.04 -12.53
N SER A 82 1.59 -4.30 -12.12
CA SER A 82 0.58 -5.18 -12.72
C SER A 82 -0.85 -4.70 -12.50
N GLY A 83 -1.16 -4.20 -11.30
CA GLY A 83 -2.49 -3.65 -11.03
C GLY A 83 -2.74 -2.36 -11.81
N GLY A 84 -1.75 -1.47 -11.88
CA GLY A 84 -1.82 -0.21 -12.62
C GLY A 84 -1.99 -0.42 -14.12
N TYR A 85 -1.14 -1.23 -14.75
CA TYR A 85 -1.22 -1.54 -16.18
C TYR A 85 -2.51 -2.27 -16.55
N THR A 86 -2.97 -3.22 -15.72
CA THR A 86 -4.26 -3.89 -15.98
C THR A 86 -5.40 -2.88 -15.96
N THR A 87 -5.46 -2.04 -14.93
CA THR A 87 -6.52 -1.03 -14.77
C THR A 87 -6.49 -0.02 -15.91
N GLY A 88 -5.30 0.49 -16.25
CA GLY A 88 -5.10 1.44 -17.35
C GLY A 88 -5.47 0.83 -18.70
N TYR A 89 -5.02 -0.40 -18.98
CA TYR A 89 -5.36 -1.10 -20.22
C TYR A 89 -6.87 -1.30 -20.37
N LEU A 90 -7.55 -1.71 -19.30
CA LEU A 90 -8.98 -1.95 -19.34
C LEU A 90 -9.76 -0.65 -19.57
N LEU A 91 -9.36 0.44 -18.89
CA LEU A 91 -10.04 1.72 -19.00
C LEU A 91 -9.76 2.44 -20.34
N SER A 92 -8.58 2.23 -20.94
CA SER A 92 -8.24 2.82 -22.24
C SER A 92 -8.88 2.09 -23.43
N ASN A 93 -9.03 0.75 -23.37
CA ASN A 93 -9.54 -0.03 -24.50
C ASN A 93 -11.05 -0.26 -24.46
N PHE A 94 -11.68 -0.20 -23.28
CA PHE A 94 -13.11 -0.46 -23.11
C PHE A 94 -13.81 0.78 -22.55
N SER A 95 -14.35 1.59 -23.46
CA SER A 95 -15.04 2.86 -23.16
C SER A 95 -16.33 2.73 -22.33
N GLY A 96 -16.85 1.51 -22.14
CA GLY A 96 -18.07 1.24 -21.37
C GLY A 96 -17.84 0.67 -19.95
N LEU A 97 -16.59 0.46 -19.54
CA LEU A 97 -16.30 -0.09 -18.20
C LEU A 97 -16.28 1.01 -17.15
N THR A 98 -17.00 0.79 -16.05
CA THR A 98 -16.94 1.66 -14.87
C THR A 98 -15.55 1.57 -14.23
N THR A 99 -15.08 2.68 -13.67
CA THR A 99 -13.76 2.75 -13.02
C THR A 99 -13.61 1.72 -11.90
N GLU A 100 -14.70 1.42 -11.19
CA GLU A 100 -14.75 0.37 -10.17
C GLU A 100 -14.38 -1.01 -10.71
N MET A 101 -14.91 -1.39 -11.87
CA MET A 101 -14.56 -2.67 -12.50
C MET A 101 -13.08 -2.70 -12.89
N GLY A 102 -12.53 -1.58 -13.36
CA GLY A 102 -11.10 -1.44 -13.60
C GLY A 102 -10.26 -1.69 -12.35
N ILE A 103 -10.61 -1.07 -11.22
CA ILE A 103 -9.91 -1.21 -9.94
C ILE A 103 -9.99 -2.66 -9.43
N ILE A 104 -11.17 -3.29 -9.52
CA ILE A 104 -11.37 -4.69 -9.11
C ILE A 104 -10.51 -5.61 -9.98
N ALA A 105 -10.52 -5.42 -11.30
CA ALA A 105 -9.71 -6.21 -12.22
C ALA A 105 -8.22 -6.06 -11.94
N GLY A 106 -7.72 -4.84 -11.75
CA GLY A 106 -6.32 -4.59 -11.38
C GLY A 106 -5.93 -5.19 -10.03
N THR A 107 -6.83 -5.12 -9.04
CA THR A 107 -6.61 -5.74 -7.73
C THR A 107 -6.57 -7.26 -7.86
N ALA A 108 -7.44 -7.85 -8.67
CA ALA A 108 -7.47 -9.29 -8.92
C ALA A 108 -6.18 -9.76 -9.63
N THR A 109 -5.69 -9.04 -10.64
CA THR A 109 -4.43 -9.41 -11.32
C THR A 109 -3.22 -9.27 -10.41
N ALA A 110 -3.12 -8.19 -9.63
CA ALA A 110 -2.07 -8.05 -8.63
C ALA A 110 -2.13 -9.14 -7.55
N THR A 111 -3.32 -9.55 -7.13
CA THR A 111 -3.52 -10.65 -6.16
C THR A 111 -3.06 -11.98 -6.73
N LEU A 112 -3.46 -12.31 -7.97
CA LEU A 112 -3.02 -13.54 -8.65
C LEU A 112 -1.51 -13.59 -8.84
N LEU A 113 -0.90 -12.47 -9.24
CA LEU A 113 0.55 -12.35 -9.36
C LEU A 113 1.24 -12.50 -8.00
N GLY A 114 0.66 -11.88 -6.96
CA GLY A 114 1.11 -12.01 -5.57
C GLY A 114 1.09 -13.45 -5.07
N LEU A 115 0.04 -14.21 -5.39
CA LEU A 115 -0.05 -15.64 -5.08
C LEU A 115 1.04 -16.44 -5.82
N ALA A 116 1.26 -16.17 -7.10
CA ALA A 116 2.31 -16.82 -7.88
C ALA A 116 3.71 -16.55 -7.29
N PHE A 117 3.99 -15.30 -6.91
CA PHE A 117 5.22 -14.92 -6.22
C PHE A 117 5.34 -15.64 -4.88
N ALA A 118 4.29 -15.60 -4.06
CA ALA A 118 4.28 -16.21 -2.73
C ALA A 118 4.55 -17.72 -2.80
N LEU A 119 3.92 -18.44 -3.73
CA LEU A 119 4.14 -19.88 -3.92
C LEU A 119 5.61 -20.24 -4.17
N LEU A 120 6.34 -19.38 -4.90
CA LEU A 120 7.74 -19.61 -5.23
C LEU A 120 8.69 -19.11 -4.13
N SER A 121 8.41 -17.94 -3.54
CA SER A 121 9.30 -17.28 -2.60
C SER A 121 9.17 -17.75 -1.15
N ILE A 122 8.00 -18.24 -0.71
CA ILE A 122 7.71 -18.56 0.71
C ILE A 122 8.64 -19.62 1.32
N ARG A 123 9.25 -20.46 0.48
CA ARG A 123 10.20 -21.50 0.92
C ARG A 123 11.58 -20.95 1.29
N ARG A 124 11.83 -19.66 1.07
CA ARG A 124 13.13 -19.02 1.31
C ARG A 124 12.98 -17.98 2.42
N GLN A 125 14.01 -17.83 3.24
CA GLN A 125 14.05 -16.86 4.33
C GLN A 125 15.27 -15.95 4.18
N GLY A 126 15.20 -14.75 4.79
CA GLY A 126 16.30 -13.79 4.81
C GLY A 126 16.70 -13.29 3.42
N ILE A 127 18.01 -13.26 3.14
CA ILE A 127 18.56 -12.68 1.91
C ILE A 127 18.10 -13.43 0.65
N TYR A 128 17.91 -14.74 0.74
CA TYR A 128 17.42 -15.54 -0.40
C TYR A 128 16.00 -15.15 -0.82
N PHE A 129 15.14 -14.78 0.13
CA PHE A 129 13.79 -14.29 -0.17
C PHE A 129 13.85 -12.96 -0.93
N ALA A 130 14.70 -12.03 -0.49
CA ALA A 130 14.91 -10.76 -1.16
C ALA A 130 15.46 -10.95 -2.60
N MET A 131 16.42 -11.85 -2.79
CA MET A 131 17.00 -12.12 -4.12
C MET A 131 15.98 -12.75 -5.08
N VAL A 132 15.18 -13.72 -4.62
CA VAL A 132 14.14 -14.35 -5.46
C VAL A 132 13.06 -13.34 -5.84
N THR A 133 12.59 -12.54 -4.89
CA THR A 133 11.55 -11.52 -5.17
C THR A 133 12.05 -10.43 -6.12
N LEU A 134 13.33 -10.03 -6.02
CA LEU A 134 13.96 -9.12 -6.97
C LEU A 134 14.03 -9.72 -8.38
N ALA A 135 14.48 -10.98 -8.51
CA ALA A 135 14.57 -11.66 -9.79
C ALA A 135 13.19 -11.80 -10.46
N LEU A 136 12.16 -12.16 -9.69
CA LEU A 136 10.78 -12.23 -10.18
C LEU A 136 10.26 -10.85 -10.60
N ALA A 137 10.58 -9.79 -9.84
CA ALA A 137 10.20 -8.43 -10.21
C ALA A 137 10.81 -8.00 -11.54
N GLN A 138 12.08 -8.35 -11.79
CA GLN A 138 12.75 -8.08 -13.06
C GLN A 138 12.13 -8.87 -14.21
N LEU A 139 11.75 -10.13 -14.00
CA LEU A 139 11.01 -10.90 -15.02
C LEU A 139 9.72 -10.20 -15.41
N VAL A 140 8.95 -9.74 -14.42
CA VAL A 140 7.71 -8.99 -14.66
C VAL A 140 7.99 -7.68 -15.39
N PHE A 141 9.04 -6.96 -15.01
CA PHE A 141 9.46 -5.74 -15.71
C PHE A 141 9.73 -5.99 -17.20
N PHE A 142 10.56 -6.99 -17.53
CA PHE A 142 10.83 -7.35 -18.93
C PHE A 142 9.57 -7.79 -19.68
N PHE A 143 8.66 -8.50 -19.01
CA PHE A 143 7.38 -8.88 -19.60
C PHE A 143 6.53 -7.65 -19.98
N PHE A 144 6.43 -6.65 -19.10
CA PHE A 144 5.68 -5.42 -19.39
C PHE A 144 6.34 -4.58 -20.49
N VAL A 145 7.66 -4.46 -20.51
CA VAL A 145 8.38 -3.69 -21.54
C VAL A 145 8.30 -4.35 -22.92
N GLN A 146 8.35 -5.68 -22.99
CA GLN A 146 8.30 -6.39 -24.26
C GLN A 146 6.89 -6.46 -24.86
N SER A 147 5.87 -6.25 -24.03
CA SER A 147 4.49 -6.38 -24.44
C SER A 147 3.96 -5.15 -25.15
N GLU A 148 3.33 -5.32 -26.31
CA GLU A 148 2.80 -4.23 -27.11
C GLU A 148 1.63 -3.50 -26.43
N PHE A 149 0.88 -4.17 -25.55
CA PHE A 149 -0.32 -3.59 -24.92
C PHE A 149 -0.02 -2.50 -23.89
N THR A 150 1.23 -2.40 -23.41
CA THR A 150 1.64 -1.48 -22.35
C THR A 150 2.19 -0.16 -22.90
N GLY A 151 2.45 -0.09 -24.21
CA GLY A 151 3.28 0.96 -24.80
C GLY A 151 4.78 0.73 -24.63
N GLY A 152 5.21 -0.43 -24.12
CA GLY A 152 6.61 -0.80 -23.96
C GLY A 152 7.40 0.18 -23.08
N GLU A 153 8.45 0.77 -23.65
CA GLU A 153 9.30 1.77 -23.00
C GLU A 153 8.61 3.14 -22.84
N ASP A 154 7.68 3.48 -23.73
CA ASP A 154 6.93 4.74 -23.66
C ASP A 154 5.85 4.69 -22.59
N GLY A 155 5.33 3.49 -22.30
CA GLY A 155 4.25 3.30 -21.33
C GLY A 155 2.89 3.81 -21.81
N MET A 156 1.87 3.63 -20.96
CA MET A 156 0.49 3.95 -21.30
C MET A 156 0.17 5.43 -21.10
N HIS A 157 -0.35 6.07 -22.14
CA HIS A 157 -0.76 7.47 -22.14
C HIS A 157 -2.27 7.62 -22.38
N GLY A 158 -2.82 8.78 -22.02
CA GLY A 158 -4.19 9.14 -22.37
C GLY A 158 -5.28 8.33 -21.67
N ILE A 159 -4.96 7.69 -20.53
CA ILE A 159 -5.95 6.95 -19.73
C ILE A 159 -7.05 7.93 -19.31
N PRO A 160 -8.31 7.69 -19.70
CA PRO A 160 -9.41 8.61 -19.37
C PRO A 160 -9.58 8.69 -17.85
N ARG A 161 -9.83 9.90 -17.36
CA ARG A 161 -10.20 10.11 -15.96
C ARG A 161 -11.64 9.62 -15.82
N GLY A 162 -11.80 8.38 -15.41
CA GLY A 162 -13.12 7.80 -15.21
C GLY A 162 -13.77 8.37 -13.96
N GLU A 163 -15.10 8.39 -13.95
CA GLU A 163 -15.88 8.86 -12.81
C GLU A 163 -16.13 7.71 -11.82
N LEU A 164 -15.79 7.91 -10.54
CA LEU A 164 -16.11 6.99 -9.45
C LEU A 164 -17.63 7.07 -9.20
N PHE A 165 -18.34 5.95 -9.36
CA PHE A 165 -19.80 5.87 -9.23
C PHE A 165 -20.60 6.89 -10.09
N GLY A 166 -20.01 7.43 -11.17
CA GLY A 166 -20.64 8.46 -12.02
C GLY A 166 -20.88 9.81 -11.31
N LEU A 167 -20.12 10.08 -10.24
CA LEU A 167 -20.27 11.28 -9.42
C LEU A 167 -19.01 12.16 -9.38
N ILE A 168 -17.82 11.62 -9.68
CA ILE A 168 -16.52 12.34 -9.68
C ILE A 168 -15.52 11.68 -10.62
#